data_AF-A0A3D2F4M9-F1
#
_entry.id   AF-A0A3D2F4M9-F1
#
_cell.length_a   1.000
_cell.length_b   1.000
_cell.length_c   1.000
_cell.angle_alpha   90.00
_cell.angle_beta   90.00
_cell.angle_gamma   90.00
#
_symmetry.space_group_name_H-M   'P 1'
#
loop_
_entity.id
_entity.type
_entity.pdbx_description
1 polymer ?
#
loop_
_entity_poly.entity_id
_entity_poly.type
_entity_poly.pdbx_seq_one_letter_code
_entity_poly.pdbx_strand_id
1 'polypeptide(L)'
;MFDYMSEPFLVASFGLLGGIFLGLAARIGRFCTLGAIEDLYYGENTLRLQMWGIAIGVAVTGTFSLSALGLLDLELTLNLSRSWNPLASIFGGLVFGYGMALAGNCGYGA
;
A
#
# COMPACT_ATOMS: atom_id res chain seq x y z
N MET A 1 -0.27 20.60 23.74
CA MET A 1 0.08 21.70 22.82
C MET A 1 -0.37 21.38 21.39
N PHE A 2 -1.66 21.07 21.25
CA PHE A 2 -2.51 21.24 20.07
C PHE A 2 -3.96 21.27 20.60
N ASP A 3 -4.19 22.16 21.57
CA ASP A 3 -5.41 22.23 22.39
C ASP A 3 -6.62 22.87 21.67
N TYR A 4 -6.59 22.92 20.33
CA TYR A 4 -7.68 23.43 19.49
C TYR A 4 -8.36 22.36 18.63
N MET A 5 -7.83 21.13 18.59
CA MET A 5 -8.34 20.07 17.71
C MET A 5 -8.39 18.74 18.47
N SER A 6 -9.54 18.06 18.45
CA SER A 6 -9.67 16.75 19.07
C SER A 6 -8.72 15.74 18.38
N GLU A 7 -8.03 14.90 19.16
CA GLU A 7 -7.12 13.86 18.63
C GLU A 7 -7.74 13.01 17.50
N PRO A 8 -9.04 12.62 17.57
CA PRO A 8 -9.70 11.89 16.49
C PRO A 8 -9.77 12.71 15.19
N PHE A 9 -9.99 14.01 15.28
CA PHE A 9 -10.05 14.88 14.10
C PHE A 9 -8.67 15.00 13.43
N LEU A 10 -7.60 15.07 14.23
CA LEU A 10 -6.24 15.13 13.71
C LEU A 10 -5.91 13.85 12.93
N VAL A 11 -6.16 12.67 13.52
CA VAL A 11 -5.92 11.37 12.88
C VAL A 11 -6.78 11.20 11.63
N ALA A 12 -8.07 11.59 11.69
CA ALA A 12 -8.96 11.55 10.54
C ALA A 12 -8.48 12.45 9.39
N SER A 13 -7.98 13.65 9.70
CA SER A 13 -7.47 14.59 8.70
C SER A 13 -6.20 14.06 8.02
N PHE A 14 -5.26 13.50 8.78
CA PHE A 14 -4.08 12.84 8.21
C PHE A 14 -4.46 11.62 7.35
N GLY A 15 -5.41 10.80 7.81
CA GLY A 15 -5.94 9.67 7.04
C GLY A 15 -6.62 10.11 5.74
N LEU A 16 -7.41 11.18 5.78
CA LEU A 16 -8.10 11.73 4.62
C LEU A 16 -7.10 12.31 3.60
N LEU A 17 -6.14 13.11 4.06
CA LEU A 17 -5.10 13.66 3.18
C LEU A 17 -4.27 12.55 2.56
N GLY A 18 -3.79 11.60 3.37
CA GLY A 18 -3.05 10.43 2.89
C GLY A 18 -3.85 9.60 1.88
N GLY A 19 -5.14 9.36 2.15
CA GLY A 19 -6.04 8.64 1.27
C GLY A 19 -6.28 9.35 -0.07
N ILE A 20 -6.42 10.68 -0.07
CA ILE A 20 -6.54 11.48 -1.31
C ILE A 20 -5.28 11.34 -2.17
N PHE A 21 -4.09 11.52 -1.58
CA PHE A 21 -2.84 11.38 -2.31
C PHE A 21 -2.64 9.96 -2.87
N LEU A 22 -2.93 8.95 -2.07
CA LEU A 22 -2.84 7.55 -2.48
C LEU A 22 -3.84 7.22 -3.60
N GLY A 23 -5.09 7.69 -3.49
CA GLY A 23 -6.12 7.48 -4.50
C GLY A 23 -5.81 8.21 -5.82
N LEU A 24 -5.30 9.44 -5.76
CA LEU A 24 -4.83 10.18 -6.94
C LEU A 24 -3.67 9.47 -7.63
N ALA A 25 -2.67 9.04 -6.85
CA ALA A 25 -1.52 8.28 -7.38
C ALA A 25 -2.00 6.98 -8.04
N ALA A 26 -2.94 6.28 -7.42
CA ALA A 26 -3.49 5.05 -7.97
C ALA A 26 -4.25 5.26 -9.29
N ARG A 27 -5.07 6.33 -9.36
CA ARG A 27 -5.88 6.65 -10.53
C ARG A 27 -5.04 7.13 -11.71
N ILE A 28 -4.08 8.03 -11.48
CA ILE A 28 -3.23 8.59 -12.54
C ILE A 28 -2.26 7.52 -13.04
N GLY A 29 -1.66 6.73 -12.15
CA GLY A 29 -0.70 5.68 -12.51
C GLY A 29 -1.34 4.38 -13.01
N ARG A 30 -2.68 4.25 -12.95
CA ARG A 30 -3.40 2.98 -13.17
C ARG A 30 -2.72 1.84 -12.39
N PHE A 31 -2.44 2.09 -11.11
CA PHE A 31 -1.77 1.13 -10.22
C PHE A 31 -2.71 -0.01 -9.89
N CYS A 32 -2.73 -0.97 -10.79
CA CYS A 32 -3.47 -2.19 -10.63
C CYS A 32 -2.51 -3.38 -10.69
N THR A 33 -2.49 -4.18 -9.63
CA THR A 33 -1.64 -5.36 -9.47
C THR A 33 -1.99 -6.45 -10.47
N LEU A 34 -3.29 -6.74 -10.62
CA LEU A 34 -3.78 -7.75 -11.56
C LEU A 34 -3.37 -7.40 -12.99
N GLY A 35 -3.67 -6.19 -13.43
CA GLY A 35 -3.29 -5.76 -14.77
C GLY A 35 -1.77 -5.61 -14.98
N ALA A 36 -0.96 -5.43 -13.92
CA ALA A 36 0.50 -5.45 -14.07
C ALA A 36 1.00 -6.87 -14.38
N ILE A 37 0.34 -7.89 -13.82
CA ILE A 37 0.60 -9.29 -14.16
C ILE A 37 0.10 -9.58 -15.58
N GLU A 38 -1.12 -9.16 -15.93
CA GLU A 38 -1.66 -9.37 -17.28
C GLU A 38 -0.83 -8.67 -18.35
N ASP A 39 -0.38 -7.43 -18.13
CA ASP A 39 0.46 -6.71 -19.08
C ASP A 39 1.83 -7.38 -19.26
N LEU A 40 2.36 -8.06 -18.22
CA LEU A 40 3.60 -8.83 -18.31
C LEU A 40 3.43 -10.10 -19.15
N TYR A 41 2.34 -10.84 -18.95
CA TYR A 41 2.14 -12.15 -19.60
C TYR A 41 1.43 -12.08 -20.96
N TYR A 42 0.55 -11.10 -21.15
CA TYR A 42 -0.30 -10.97 -22.35
C TYR A 42 -0.04 -9.68 -23.14
N GLY A 43 0.34 -8.59 -22.45
CA GLY A 43 0.49 -7.27 -23.07
C GLY A 43 1.90 -6.90 -23.52
N GLU A 44 2.91 -7.74 -23.24
CA GLU A 44 4.35 -7.50 -23.45
C GLU A 44 4.83 -6.14 -22.90
N ASN A 45 4.14 -5.57 -21.91
CA ASN A 45 4.42 -4.25 -21.36
C ASN A 45 4.80 -4.36 -19.88
N THR A 46 6.07 -4.09 -19.58
CA THR A 46 6.62 -4.23 -18.23
C THR A 46 6.57 -2.95 -17.41
N LEU A 47 6.08 -1.83 -17.96
CA LEU A 47 6.12 -0.53 -17.28
C LEU A 47 5.43 -0.56 -15.91
N ARG A 48 4.28 -1.22 -15.79
CA ARG A 48 3.55 -1.30 -14.51
C ARG A 48 4.24 -2.15 -13.46
N LEU A 49 4.98 -3.16 -13.90
CA LEU A 49 5.81 -3.97 -13.02
C LEU A 49 7.00 -3.15 -12.48
N GLN A 50 7.63 -2.34 -13.33
CA GLN A 50 8.74 -1.47 -12.94
C GLN A 50 8.30 -0.38 -11.94
N MET A 51 7.10 0.19 -12.15
CA MET A 51 6.51 1.15 -11.21
C MET A 51 6.34 0.56 -9.81
N TRP A 52 5.99 -0.72 -9.70
CA TRP A 52 5.92 -1.44 -8.41
C TRP A 52 7.29 -1.54 -7.72
N GLY A 53 8.36 -1.80 -8.48
CA GLY A 53 9.72 -1.82 -7.96
C GLY A 53 10.13 -0.48 -7.34
N ILE A 54 9.85 0.64 -8.04
CA ILE A 54 10.13 1.98 -7.53
C ILE A 54 9.27 2.28 -6.30
N ALA A 55 7.98 1.95 -6.33
CA ALA A 55 7.07 2.18 -5.21
C ALA A 55 7.52 1.45 -3.93
N ILE A 56 7.90 0.16 -4.05
CA ILE A 56 8.44 -0.63 -2.93
C ILE A 56 9.75 -0.01 -2.44
N GLY A 57 10.67 0.35 -3.35
CA GLY A 57 11.94 0.98 -2.99
C GLY A 57 11.76 2.26 -2.19
N VAL A 58 10.90 3.17 -2.66
CA VAL A 58 10.60 4.43 -1.97
C VAL A 58 9.94 4.17 -0.60
N ALA A 59 8.99 3.24 -0.52
CA ALA A 59 8.31 2.91 0.73
C ALA A 59 9.27 2.32 1.77
N VAL A 60 10.13 1.37 1.37
CA VAL A 60 11.14 0.75 2.23
C VAL A 60 12.15 1.79 2.68
N THR A 61 12.81 2.48 1.75
CA THR A 61 13.83 3.49 2.09
C THR A 61 13.23 4.59 2.97
N GLY A 62 12.05 5.12 2.66
CA GLY A 62 11.39 6.13 3.48
C GLY A 62 11.11 5.65 4.91
N THR A 63 10.56 4.45 5.07
CA THR A 63 10.22 3.90 6.39
C THR A 63 11.47 3.67 7.24
N PHE A 64 12.51 3.06 6.66
CA PHE A 64 13.76 2.80 7.37
C PHE A 64 14.58 4.08 7.63
N SER A 65 14.52 5.08 6.75
CA SER A 65 15.13 6.38 7.00
C SER A 65 14.46 7.11 8.17
N LEU A 66 13.12 7.11 8.25
CA LEU A 66 12.40 7.68 9.38
C LEU A 66 12.68 6.94 10.69
N SER A 67 12.79 5.60 10.63
CA SER A 67 13.23 4.78 11.75
C SER A 67 14.62 5.17 12.26
N ALA A 68 15.58 5.31 11.35
CA ALA A 68 16.97 5.62 11.69
C ALA A 68 17.11 7.02 12.34
N LEU A 69 16.23 7.96 11.99
CA LEU A 69 16.19 9.29 12.59
C LEU A 69 15.48 9.31 13.97
N GLY A 70 14.93 8.19 14.43
CA GLY A 70 14.21 8.09 15.69
C GLY A 70 12.81 8.73 15.68
N LEU A 71 12.29 9.09 14.50
CA LEU A 71 10.95 9.68 14.35
C LEU A 71 9.84 8.61 14.32
N LEU A 72 10.20 7.35 14.06
CA LEU A 72 9.26 6.25 13.92
C LEU A 72 9.76 5.04 14.70
N ASP A 73 8.96 4.60 15.67
CA ASP A 73 9.26 3.42 16.45
C ASP A 73 8.60 2.20 15.82
N LEU A 74 9.41 1.32 15.25
CA LEU A 74 8.94 0.19 14.44
C LEU A 74 8.29 -0.89 15.31
N GLU A 75 8.67 -1.00 16.59
CA GLU A 75 8.10 -1.97 17.51
C GLU A 75 6.63 -1.67 17.85
N LEU A 76 6.24 -0.39 17.80
CA LEU A 76 4.86 0.05 17.99
C LEU A 76 4.01 -0.08 16.72
N THR A 77 4.61 -0.34 15.55
CA THR A 77 3.85 -0.49 14.30
C THR A 77 3.25 -1.88 14.16
N LEU A 78 1.94 -1.94 13.93
CA LEU A 78 1.14 -3.17 13.75
C LEU A 78 1.70 -4.15 12.71
N ASN A 79 2.41 -3.65 11.69
CA ASN A 79 2.99 -4.48 10.63
C ASN A 79 4.19 -5.31 11.10
N LEU A 80 4.96 -4.82 12.08
CA LEU A 80 6.15 -5.50 12.58
C LEU A 80 5.90 -6.18 13.94
N SER A 81 4.95 -5.69 14.74
CA SER A 81 4.59 -6.30 16.02
C SER A 81 3.74 -7.56 15.88
N ARG A 82 3.06 -7.76 14.74
CA ARG A 82 2.32 -8.99 14.44
C ARG A 82 3.30 -10.10 14.08
N SER A 83 3.37 -11.16 14.89
CA SER A 83 4.11 -12.38 14.55
C SER A 83 3.70 -12.87 13.16
N TRP A 84 4.67 -12.98 12.25
CA TRP A 84 4.39 -13.38 10.87
C TRP A 84 3.75 -14.78 10.86
N ASN A 85 2.51 -14.85 10.36
CA ASN A 85 1.79 -16.11 10.20
C ASN A 85 1.74 -16.46 8.69
N PRO A 86 2.55 -17.43 8.23
CA PRO A 86 2.66 -17.74 6.81
C PRO A 86 1.35 -18.33 6.25
N LEU A 87 0.63 -19.14 7.04
CA LEU A 87 -0.64 -19.73 6.63
C LEU A 87 -1.69 -18.65 6.36
N ALA A 88 -1.86 -17.71 7.31
CA ALA A 88 -2.80 -16.60 7.15
C ALA A 88 -2.45 -15.73 5.93
N SER A 89 -1.15 -15.52 5.68
CA SER A 89 -0.68 -14.70 4.55
C SER A 89 -0.97 -15.38 3.20
N ILE A 90 -0.73 -16.68 3.09
CA ILE A 90 -0.99 -17.45 1.86
C ILE A 90 -2.49 -17.52 1.58
N PHE A 91 -3.29 -17.95 2.56
CA PHE A 91 -4.74 -18.09 2.36
C PHE A 91 -5.42 -16.74 2.12
N GLY A 92 -5.05 -15.70 2.90
CA GLY A 92 -5.58 -14.36 2.71
C GLY A 92 -5.22 -13.79 1.34
N GLY A 93 -3.96 -13.94 0.92
CA GLY A 93 -3.49 -13.49 -0.40
C GLY A 93 -4.21 -14.18 -1.56
N LEU A 94 -4.43 -15.50 -1.48
CA LEU A 94 -5.15 -16.26 -2.50
C LEU A 94 -6.62 -15.85 -2.62
N VAL A 95 -7.33 -15.76 -1.49
CA VAL A 95 -8.74 -15.36 -1.48
C VAL A 95 -8.91 -13.94 -2.02
N PHE A 96 -8.04 -13.02 -1.59
CA PHE A 96 -8.06 -11.63 -2.06
C PHE A 96 -7.73 -11.51 -3.55
N GLY A 97 -6.67 -12.18 -4.02
CA GLY A 97 -6.25 -12.17 -5.41
C GLY A 97 -7.30 -12.76 -6.34
N TYR A 98 -7.88 -13.90 -5.97
CA TYR A 98 -8.96 -14.52 -6.72
C TYR A 98 -10.21 -13.63 -6.77
N GLY A 99 -10.56 -12.97 -5.65
CA GLY A 99 -11.65 -12.01 -5.60
C GLY A 99 -11.46 -10.82 -6.55
N MET A 100 -10.24 -10.26 -6.62
CA MET A 100 -9.91 -9.19 -7.58
C MET A 100 -10.11 -9.65 -9.03
N ALA A 101 -9.65 -10.86 -9.36
CA ALA A 101 -9.80 -11.41 -10.71
C ALA A 101 -11.28 -11.62 -11.10
N LEU A 102 -12.11 -12.14 -10.20
CA LEU A 102 -13.54 -12.34 -10.44
C LEU A 102 -14.30 -11.04 -10.63
N ALA A 103 -13.96 -10.02 -9.84
CA ALA A 103 -14.66 -8.74 -9.86
C ALA A 103 -14.07 -7.75 -10.89
N GLY A 104 -13.01 -8.14 -11.63
CA GLY A 104 -12.38 -7.33 -12.67
C GLY A 104 -11.84 -5.98 -12.16
N ASN A 105 -11.50 -5.89 -10.88
CA ASN A 105 -11.00 -4.67 -10.25
C ASN A 105 -9.63 -4.89 -9.62
N CYS A 106 -9.06 -3.81 -9.11
CA CYS A 106 -7.75 -3.79 -8.49
C CYS A 106 -7.85 -3.19 -7.08
N GLY A 107 -6.91 -3.57 -6.21
CA GLY A 107 -6.95 -3.17 -4.79
C GLY A 107 -6.99 -1.66 -4.53
N TYR A 108 -6.56 -0.83 -5.49
CA TYR A 108 -6.56 0.64 -5.40
C TYR A 108 -7.43 1.33 -6.46
N GLY A 109 -8.20 0.60 -7.25
CA GLY A 109 -9.08 1.17 -8.28
C GLY A 109 -9.86 0.12 -9.07
N ALA A 110 -11.09 0.45 -9.43
CA ALA A 110 -11.88 -0.25 -10.46
C ALA A 110 -11.67 0.41 -11.83
#